data_AF-A3TJW8-F1
#
_entry.id   AF-A3TJW8-F1
#
_cell.length_a   1.000
_cell.length_b   1.000
_cell.length_c   1.000
_cell.angle_alpha   90.00
_cell.angle_beta   90.00
_cell.angle_gamma   90.00
#
_symmetry.space_group_name_H-M   'P 1'
#
loop_
_entity.id
_entity.type
_entity.pdbx_description
1 polymer ?
#
loop_
_entity_poly.entity_id
_entity_poly.type
_entity_poly.pdbx_seq_one_letter_code
_entity_poly.pdbx_strand_id
1 'polypeptide(L)'
;MVLVYSDYSRARIGHFFGLSGWQLAVVALSLMPVFVSVNAAAWVPAAGFALAWAVVVVVTVTPVRGRSATNWAATSVSFAVGALAGWTRFRSRAAVGAAAELHMPDLPGVLAGVEIHDGPPQGPAGTRVAVVQNHTTRTWAVTASVVHPGIGMSEADERARFGTGLSELLDLASRTELVDEILLLVRTVPEDGAERDQWLTRHRSPVGPTVARVVNDELQAALTGGSVRTEAFLTLVVPESRLGKAAKEAGGGVEGRARVLYSLMGECDAQLRGAVGMTGVEWLTSPQLAAACRTGFAPGDRAGIIDALTAHTTDPAVNADVPWAMAGPSGADPAARHYSHDAWNSISATIKLPVKGAAMGALAPILTPTEPGERRSVLVAFPIISASAADRQSASSEWAADMGEGLRTKAKVKPRTRAVDEAAKVRGLDRKLARGSSLTRPYAVATVTVPKTVRAAEFGRRLDASVRRAGFAPLRLDLSQDVAFAASTIPLGVSLTRTGDA
;
A
#
# COMPACT_ATOMS: atom_id res chain seq x y z
N MET A 1 -9.94 -14.02 25.20
CA MET A 1 -9.69 -12.55 25.24
C MET A 1 -9.05 -12.16 23.92
N VAL A 2 -9.53 -11.14 23.20
CA VAL A 2 -8.94 -10.74 21.90
C VAL A 2 -7.78 -9.78 22.19
N LEU A 3 -6.57 -10.15 21.78
CA LEU A 3 -5.39 -9.29 21.90
C LEU A 3 -5.51 -8.12 20.91
N VAL A 4 -5.42 -6.90 21.42
CA VAL A 4 -5.54 -5.65 20.63
C VAL A 4 -4.18 -4.97 20.55
N TYR A 5 -3.68 -4.81 19.32
CA TYR A 5 -2.40 -4.15 19.06
C TYR A 5 -2.64 -2.65 18.90
N SER A 6 -2.13 -1.84 19.83
CA SER A 6 -2.36 -0.40 19.83
C SER A 6 -1.08 0.45 19.84
N ASP A 7 0.09 -0.15 19.98
CA ASP A 7 1.36 0.56 20.19
C ASP A 7 2.06 0.90 18.88
N TYR A 8 1.48 1.82 18.13
CA TYR A 8 2.10 2.43 16.95
C TYR A 8 2.04 3.96 17.02
N SER A 9 2.97 4.62 16.32
CA SER A 9 3.11 6.07 16.33
C SER A 9 1.93 6.76 15.62
N ARG A 10 1.41 7.84 16.22
CA ARG A 10 0.31 8.62 15.63
C ARG A 10 0.85 9.58 14.56
N ALA A 11 0.12 9.76 13.46
CA ALA A 11 0.38 10.86 12.53
C ALA A 11 0.21 12.21 13.25
N ARG A 12 1.19 13.13 13.10
CA ARG A 12 1.16 14.45 13.73
C ARG A 12 -0.12 15.20 13.34
N ILE A 13 -0.79 15.77 14.33
CA ILE A 13 -1.81 16.81 14.15
C ILE A 13 -1.03 18.14 14.04
N GLY A 14 -1.43 19.05 13.14
CA GLY A 14 -0.66 20.24 12.75
C GLY A 14 -0.09 21.09 13.90
N HIS A 15 0.99 21.83 13.61
CA HIS A 15 1.88 22.46 14.60
C HIS A 15 1.25 23.56 15.49
N PHE A 16 0.01 24.00 15.25
CA PHE A 16 -0.73 24.88 16.17
C PHE A 16 -2.24 24.78 15.88
N PHE A 17 -3.08 24.47 16.88
CA PHE A 17 -4.53 24.27 16.73
C PHE A 17 -4.99 23.31 15.60
N GLY A 18 -4.10 22.42 15.13
CA GLY A 18 -4.38 21.51 14.02
C GLY A 18 -4.10 22.06 12.61
N LEU A 19 -3.56 23.28 12.48
CA LEU A 19 -3.16 23.89 11.21
C LEU A 19 -1.70 23.55 10.85
N SER A 20 -1.42 23.40 9.55
CA SER A 20 -0.06 23.32 9.03
C SER A 20 0.63 24.69 9.09
N GLY A 21 1.97 24.72 9.11
CA GLY A 21 2.73 25.98 9.14
C GLY A 21 2.39 26.91 7.97
N TRP A 22 2.14 26.34 6.78
CA TRP A 22 1.68 27.10 5.61
C TRP A 22 0.27 27.67 5.78
N GLN A 23 -0.68 26.91 6.33
CA GLN A 23 -2.03 27.43 6.62
C GLN A 23 -1.95 28.62 7.59
N LEU A 24 -1.06 28.53 8.59
CA LEU A 24 -0.82 29.60 9.55
C LEU A 24 -0.22 30.84 8.86
N ALA A 25 0.74 30.65 7.95
CA ALA A 25 1.32 31.73 7.15
C ALA A 25 0.27 32.42 6.26
N VAL A 26 -0.59 31.67 5.57
CA VAL A 26 -1.66 32.23 4.73
C VAL A 26 -2.66 33.03 5.57
N VAL A 27 -3.07 32.50 6.73
CA VAL A 27 -3.98 33.21 7.65
C VAL A 27 -3.33 34.46 8.23
N ALA A 28 -2.03 34.43 8.54
CA ALA A 28 -1.31 35.57 9.08
C ALA A 28 -1.09 36.66 8.00
N LEU A 29 -0.64 36.28 6.80
CA LEU A 29 -0.38 37.22 5.71
C LEU A 29 -1.66 37.88 5.21
N SER A 30 -2.77 37.13 5.13
CA SER A 30 -4.07 37.69 4.74
C SER A 30 -4.65 38.69 5.75
N LEU A 31 -4.11 38.75 6.98
CA LEU A 31 -4.50 39.73 7.99
C LEU A 31 -3.78 41.10 7.82
N MET A 32 -2.66 41.13 7.08
CA MET A 32 -1.86 42.36 6.90
C MET A 32 -2.65 43.55 6.32
N PRO A 33 -3.51 43.39 5.29
CA PRO A 33 -4.31 44.50 4.76
C PRO A 33 -5.28 45.12 5.77
N VAL A 34 -5.75 44.31 6.74
CA VAL A 34 -6.60 44.80 7.84
C VAL A 34 -5.81 45.75 8.71
N PHE A 35 -4.60 45.37 9.13
CA PHE A 35 -3.75 46.23 9.96
C PHE A 35 -3.32 47.51 9.25
N VAL A 36 -2.99 47.43 7.96
CA VAL A 36 -2.67 48.63 7.15
C VAL A 36 -3.86 49.59 7.10
N SER A 37 -5.08 49.07 6.91
CA SER A 37 -6.29 49.89 6.84
C SER A 37 -6.69 50.50 8.19
N VAL A 38 -6.51 49.74 9.29
CA VAL A 38 -6.72 50.24 10.65
C VAL A 38 -5.70 51.33 11.00
N ASN A 39 -4.43 51.14 10.64
CA ASN A 39 -3.38 52.14 10.84
C ASN A 39 -3.65 53.43 10.05
N ALA A 40 -4.24 53.32 8.86
CA ALA A 40 -4.67 54.45 8.05
C ALA A 40 -6.02 55.08 8.49
N ALA A 41 -6.61 54.63 9.61
CA ALA A 41 -7.93 55.01 10.09
C ALA A 41 -9.08 54.83 9.07
N ALA A 42 -8.88 53.95 8.08
CA ALA A 42 -9.83 53.65 7.03
C ALA A 42 -10.76 52.49 7.45
N TRP A 43 -11.76 52.80 8.27
CA TRP A 43 -12.62 51.79 8.91
C TRP A 43 -13.48 50.96 7.95
N VAL A 44 -13.97 51.56 6.86
CA VAL A 44 -14.79 50.85 5.86
C VAL A 44 -13.95 49.83 5.07
N PRO A 45 -12.77 50.18 4.51
CA PRO A 45 -11.85 49.20 3.94
C PRO A 45 -11.38 48.15 4.95
N ALA A 46 -11.10 48.55 6.20
CA ALA A 46 -10.69 47.62 7.25
C ALA A 46 -11.77 46.55 7.52
N ALA A 47 -13.03 46.94 7.60
CA ALA A 47 -14.15 46.01 7.74
C ALA A 47 -14.27 45.07 6.52
N GLY A 48 -14.09 45.60 5.30
CA GLY A 48 -14.08 44.80 4.07
C GLY A 48 -12.95 43.76 4.05
N PHE A 49 -11.73 44.15 4.38
CA PHE A 49 -10.59 43.23 4.46
C PHE A 49 -10.75 42.22 5.61
N ALA A 50 -11.34 42.62 6.74
CA ALA A 50 -11.62 41.70 7.84
C ALA A 50 -12.65 40.62 7.44
N LEU A 51 -13.69 41.00 6.69
CA LEU A 51 -14.66 40.06 6.13
C LEU A 51 -14.00 39.10 5.13
N ALA A 52 -13.17 39.63 4.21
CA ALA A 52 -12.41 38.82 3.26
C ALA A 52 -11.45 37.85 3.98
N TRP A 53 -10.76 38.32 5.02
CA TRP A 53 -9.91 37.50 5.87
C TRP A 53 -10.70 36.38 6.55
N ALA A 54 -11.88 36.67 7.10
CA ALA A 54 -12.74 35.67 7.71
C ALA A 54 -13.13 34.58 6.70
N VAL A 55 -13.43 34.93 5.45
CA VAL A 55 -13.68 33.96 4.37
C VAL A 55 -12.44 33.11 4.10
N VAL A 56 -11.25 33.72 4.00
CA VAL A 56 -9.98 33.00 3.82
C VAL A 56 -9.73 32.02 4.96
N VAL A 57 -9.98 32.43 6.22
CA VAL A 57 -9.87 31.55 7.39
C VAL A 57 -10.85 30.40 7.28
N VAL A 58 -12.13 30.66 7.00
CA VAL A 58 -13.14 29.60 6.86
C VAL A 58 -12.74 28.60 5.78
N VAL A 59 -12.33 29.05 4.60
CA VAL A 59 -11.90 28.17 3.49
C VAL A 59 -10.62 27.39 3.86
N THR A 60 -9.67 28.02 4.54
CA THR A 60 -8.38 27.39 4.86
C THR A 60 -8.49 26.37 5.99
N VAL A 61 -9.35 26.66 6.99
CA VAL A 61 -9.50 25.88 8.22
C VAL A 61 -10.55 24.79 8.07
N THR A 62 -11.64 25.00 7.32
CA THR A 62 -12.70 23.99 7.21
C THR A 62 -12.24 22.78 6.39
N PRO A 63 -12.20 21.57 7.00
CA PRO A 63 -11.85 20.38 6.27
C PRO A 63 -13.06 19.89 5.47
N VAL A 64 -12.92 19.79 4.15
CA VAL A 64 -13.89 19.15 3.27
C VAL A 64 -13.48 17.68 3.11
N ARG A 65 -14.28 16.76 3.66
CA ARG A 65 -14.01 15.30 3.65
C ARG A 65 -12.60 14.91 4.15
N GLY A 66 -12.07 15.65 5.13
CA GLY A 66 -10.77 15.34 5.75
C GLY A 66 -9.54 15.92 5.07
N ARG A 67 -9.68 16.69 3.98
CA ARG A 67 -8.63 17.53 3.38
C ARG A 67 -9.00 19.01 3.51
N SER A 68 -8.01 19.92 3.60
CA SER A 68 -8.31 21.36 3.59
C SER A 68 -8.87 21.77 2.22
N ALA A 69 -9.75 22.78 2.18
CA ALA A 69 -10.32 23.25 0.91
C ALA A 69 -9.25 23.80 -0.04
N THR A 70 -8.17 24.39 0.49
CA THR A 70 -7.01 24.85 -0.28
C THR A 70 -6.27 23.69 -0.97
N ASN A 71 -6.11 22.56 -0.28
CA ASN A 71 -5.49 21.37 -0.85
C ASN A 71 -6.40 20.74 -1.92
N TRP A 72 -7.72 20.72 -1.68
CA TRP A 72 -8.69 20.35 -2.71
C TRP A 72 -8.58 21.21 -3.97
N ALA A 73 -8.52 22.54 -3.81
CA ALA A 73 -8.39 23.46 -4.95
C ALA A 73 -7.08 23.22 -5.71
N ALA A 74 -5.95 23.17 -5.00
CA ALA A 74 -4.64 22.94 -5.61
C ALA A 74 -4.60 21.61 -6.38
N THR A 75 -5.02 20.50 -5.75
CA THR A 75 -5.04 19.19 -6.42
C THR A 75 -6.02 19.15 -7.59
N SER A 76 -7.18 19.80 -7.48
CA SER A 76 -8.16 19.86 -8.57
C SER A 76 -7.63 20.65 -9.75
N VAL A 77 -6.94 21.77 -9.51
CA VAL A 77 -6.28 22.57 -10.56
C VAL A 77 -5.16 21.77 -11.21
N SER A 78 -4.26 21.15 -10.42
CA SER A 78 -3.18 20.31 -10.96
C SER A 78 -3.73 19.15 -11.78
N PHE A 79 -4.78 18.49 -11.31
CA PHE A 79 -5.45 17.41 -12.02
C PHE A 79 -6.11 17.91 -13.32
N ALA A 80 -6.80 19.05 -13.28
CA ALA A 80 -7.42 19.65 -14.46
C ALA A 80 -6.38 20.05 -15.51
N VAL A 81 -5.27 20.66 -15.09
CA VAL A 81 -4.15 21.01 -15.99
C VAL A 81 -3.55 19.75 -16.60
N GLY A 82 -3.28 18.72 -15.80
CA GLY A 82 -2.74 17.45 -16.30
C GLY A 82 -3.70 16.73 -17.26
N ALA A 83 -5.00 16.76 -16.97
CA ALA A 83 -6.02 16.17 -17.82
C ALA A 83 -6.17 16.92 -19.15
N LEU A 84 -6.17 18.26 -19.13
CA LEU A 84 -6.26 19.11 -20.32
C LEU A 84 -5.01 19.01 -21.19
N ALA A 85 -3.82 18.92 -20.57
CA ALA A 85 -2.55 18.72 -21.26
C ALA A 85 -2.35 17.28 -21.77
N GLY A 86 -3.21 16.34 -21.38
CA GLY A 86 -3.12 14.93 -21.75
C GLY A 86 -2.05 14.13 -20.99
N TRP A 87 -1.35 14.74 -20.03
CA TRP A 87 -0.26 14.13 -19.26
C TRP A 87 -0.70 13.00 -18.34
N THR A 88 -1.99 12.95 -17.99
CA THR A 88 -2.53 11.94 -17.09
C THR A 88 -2.91 10.64 -17.80
N ARG A 89 -3.09 10.67 -19.13
CA ARG A 89 -3.49 9.50 -19.90
C ARG A 89 -2.27 8.69 -20.29
N PHE A 90 -2.37 7.40 -20.07
CA PHE A 90 -1.36 6.44 -20.47
C PHE A 90 -1.87 5.57 -21.62
N ARG A 91 -0.99 5.34 -22.60
CA ARG A 91 -1.14 4.28 -23.61
C ARG A 91 0.17 3.54 -23.68
N SER A 92 0.10 2.21 -23.67
CA SER A 92 1.33 1.42 -23.81
C SER A 92 1.90 1.54 -25.21
N ARG A 93 3.21 1.44 -25.31
CA ARG A 93 3.98 1.25 -26.55
C ARG A 93 3.47 0.03 -27.30
N ALA A 94 3.11 -1.05 -26.60
CA ALA A 94 2.51 -2.24 -27.21
C ALA A 94 1.18 -1.92 -27.92
N ALA A 95 0.31 -1.10 -27.33
CA ALA A 95 -0.99 -0.74 -27.91
C ALA A 95 -0.88 0.13 -29.18
N VAL A 96 0.28 0.76 -29.43
CA VAL A 96 0.56 1.53 -30.65
C VAL A 96 1.52 0.80 -31.60
N GLY A 97 1.83 -0.47 -31.33
CA GLY A 97 2.71 -1.29 -32.18
C GLY A 97 4.21 -0.98 -32.05
N ALA A 98 4.64 -0.31 -30.97
CA ALA A 98 6.01 0.16 -30.75
C ALA A 98 6.78 -0.61 -29.65
N ALA A 99 6.35 -1.81 -29.29
CA ALA A 99 7.02 -2.64 -28.29
C ALA A 99 8.25 -3.35 -28.86
N ALA A 100 9.34 -2.60 -29.10
CA ALA A 100 10.61 -3.14 -29.59
C ALA A 100 11.45 -3.80 -28.48
N GLU A 101 11.47 -3.19 -27.28
CA GLU A 101 12.27 -3.65 -26.15
C GLU A 101 11.40 -4.35 -25.11
N LEU A 102 11.27 -5.67 -25.23
CA LEU A 102 10.37 -6.50 -24.41
C LEU A 102 10.72 -6.55 -22.91
N HIS A 103 11.98 -6.31 -22.57
CA HIS A 103 12.49 -6.35 -21.19
C HIS A 103 12.30 -5.02 -20.45
N MET A 104 12.06 -3.92 -21.17
CA MET A 104 11.88 -2.61 -20.54
C MET A 104 10.43 -2.43 -20.08
N PRO A 105 10.18 -2.17 -18.79
CA PRO A 105 8.84 -1.91 -18.27
C PRO A 105 8.17 -0.75 -19.01
N ASP A 106 6.88 -0.92 -19.31
CA ASP A 106 6.04 0.13 -19.89
C ASP A 106 4.82 0.33 -18.99
N LEU A 107 4.96 1.19 -17.99
CA LEU A 107 4.02 1.32 -16.87
C LEU A 107 3.52 2.76 -16.69
N PRO A 108 2.27 2.95 -16.24
CA PRO A 108 1.65 4.28 -16.11
C PRO A 108 2.07 5.06 -14.87
N GLY A 109 2.02 6.39 -14.97
CA GLY A 109 2.00 7.30 -13.83
C GLY A 109 3.20 7.11 -12.88
N VAL A 110 2.92 6.87 -11.60
CA VAL A 110 3.97 6.67 -10.56
C VAL A 110 4.85 5.45 -10.77
N LEU A 111 4.48 4.55 -11.69
CA LEU A 111 5.28 3.40 -12.09
C LEU A 111 6.17 3.67 -13.30
N ALA A 112 6.04 4.81 -13.97
CA ALA A 112 6.80 5.13 -15.19
C ALA A 112 8.32 5.19 -14.94
N GLY A 113 8.74 5.55 -13.73
CA GLY A 113 10.16 5.57 -13.33
C GLY A 113 10.67 4.23 -12.78
N VAL A 114 9.94 3.12 -12.96
CA VAL A 114 10.35 1.80 -12.48
C VAL A 114 11.16 1.07 -13.55
N GLU A 115 12.32 0.59 -13.13
CA GLU A 115 13.19 -0.29 -13.91
C GLU A 115 13.36 -1.62 -13.14
N ILE A 116 13.45 -2.72 -13.88
CA ILE A 116 13.55 -4.06 -13.30
C ILE A 116 14.88 -4.66 -13.72
N HIS A 117 15.63 -5.09 -12.71
CA HIS A 117 16.94 -5.71 -12.88
C HIS A 117 16.88 -7.16 -12.45
N ASP A 118 17.58 -8.03 -13.16
CA ASP A 118 17.83 -9.39 -12.69
C ASP A 118 19.07 -9.37 -11.78
N GLY A 119 18.88 -9.73 -10.51
CA GLY A 119 20.00 -9.84 -9.60
C GLY A 119 20.96 -10.98 -9.96
N PRO A 120 22.09 -11.11 -9.23
CA PRO A 120 23.01 -12.23 -9.43
C PRO A 120 22.31 -13.57 -9.20
N PRO A 121 22.75 -14.65 -9.88
CA PRO A 121 22.16 -15.97 -9.70
C PRO A 121 22.41 -16.47 -8.29
N GLN A 122 21.42 -17.12 -7.69
CA GLN A 122 21.52 -17.65 -6.32
C GLN A 122 20.85 -19.02 -6.18
N GLY A 123 21.34 -19.78 -5.20
CA GLY A 123 20.95 -21.16 -4.96
C GLY A 123 21.43 -22.15 -6.03
N PRO A 124 21.18 -23.47 -5.84
CA PRO A 124 21.63 -24.50 -6.77
C PRO A 124 21.02 -24.38 -8.18
N ALA A 125 19.83 -23.80 -8.29
CA ALA A 125 19.12 -23.60 -9.56
C ALA A 125 19.56 -22.34 -10.31
N GLY A 126 20.45 -21.51 -9.73
CA GLY A 126 20.91 -20.27 -10.35
C GLY A 126 19.80 -19.24 -10.58
N THR A 127 18.75 -19.26 -9.76
CA THR A 127 17.58 -18.38 -9.88
C THR A 127 17.99 -16.92 -9.68
N ARG A 128 17.47 -16.04 -10.54
CA ARG A 128 17.71 -14.58 -10.48
C ARG A 128 16.45 -13.91 -9.98
N VAL A 129 16.56 -13.24 -8.83
CA VAL A 129 15.44 -12.53 -8.23
C VAL A 129 15.33 -11.15 -8.87
N ALA A 130 14.09 -10.72 -9.13
CA ALA A 130 13.82 -9.40 -9.66
C ALA A 130 14.11 -8.33 -8.61
N VAL A 131 14.94 -7.37 -8.99
CA VAL A 131 15.26 -6.19 -8.21
C VAL A 131 14.60 -4.99 -8.85
N VAL A 132 13.68 -4.38 -8.12
CA VAL A 132 12.92 -3.21 -8.58
C VAL A 132 13.68 -1.95 -8.22
N GLN A 133 14.02 -1.13 -9.21
CA GLN A 133 14.56 0.21 -8.99
C GLN A 133 13.49 1.24 -9.36
N ASN A 134 13.10 2.08 -8.41
CA ASN A 134 12.23 3.22 -8.67
C ASN A 134 13.07 4.50 -8.65
N HIS A 135 13.26 5.09 -9.83
CA HIS A 135 14.04 6.31 -10.02
C HIS A 135 13.34 7.55 -9.45
N THR A 136 12.00 7.58 -9.51
CA THR A 136 11.18 8.69 -9.02
C THR A 136 11.27 8.83 -7.50
N THR A 137 11.19 7.73 -6.76
CA THR A 137 11.27 7.73 -5.29
C THR A 137 12.67 7.41 -4.74
N ARG A 138 13.64 7.14 -5.63
CA ARG A 138 15.01 6.72 -5.31
C ARG A 138 15.04 5.55 -4.33
N THR A 139 14.30 4.50 -4.67
CA THR A 139 14.18 3.28 -3.85
C THR A 139 14.51 2.04 -4.65
N TRP A 140 14.95 1.03 -3.92
CA TRP A 140 15.14 -0.33 -4.38
C TRP A 140 14.20 -1.24 -3.62
N ALA A 141 13.63 -2.24 -4.29
CA ALA A 141 12.72 -3.17 -3.68
C ALA A 141 12.88 -4.59 -4.22
N VAL A 142 12.52 -5.55 -3.38
CA VAL A 142 12.42 -6.98 -3.72
C VAL A 142 11.09 -7.50 -3.18
N THR A 143 10.43 -8.34 -3.97
CA THR A 143 9.08 -8.84 -3.67
C THR A 143 9.09 -10.35 -3.61
N ALA A 144 8.50 -10.91 -2.55
CA ALA A 144 8.16 -12.31 -2.43
C ALA A 144 6.66 -12.54 -2.60
N SER A 145 6.28 -13.61 -3.28
CA SER A 145 4.98 -14.26 -3.11
C SER A 145 5.02 -15.07 -1.80
N VAL A 146 3.97 -14.95 -1.00
CA VAL A 146 3.88 -15.61 0.30
C VAL A 146 2.57 -16.37 0.47
N VAL A 147 2.64 -17.50 1.16
CA VAL A 147 1.48 -18.34 1.48
C VAL A 147 1.38 -18.49 2.99
N HIS A 148 0.30 -17.97 3.57
CA HIS A 148 -0.03 -18.10 4.99
C HIS A 148 -1.23 -19.04 5.16
N PRO A 149 -1.29 -19.91 6.19
CA PRO A 149 -2.43 -20.79 6.48
C PRO A 149 -3.73 -20.04 6.87
N GLY A 150 -3.75 -18.71 6.78
CA GLY A 150 -4.81 -17.87 7.33
C GLY A 150 -4.83 -17.80 8.86
N ILE A 151 -5.76 -17.00 9.40
CA ILE A 151 -5.97 -16.82 10.86
C ILE A 151 -7.45 -16.94 11.27
N GLY A 152 -8.33 -17.30 10.32
CA GLY A 152 -9.78 -17.31 10.51
C GLY A 152 -10.25 -18.36 11.50
N MET A 153 -9.61 -19.54 11.49
CA MET A 153 -9.89 -20.65 12.42
C MET A 153 -8.85 -20.79 13.54
N SER A 154 -7.85 -19.91 13.57
CA SER A 154 -6.78 -19.94 14.59
C SER A 154 -7.31 -19.56 15.96
N GLU A 155 -6.75 -20.17 16.99
CA GLU A 155 -7.04 -19.80 18.38
C GLU A 155 -6.42 -18.44 18.75
N ALA A 156 -6.82 -17.88 19.89
CA ALA A 156 -6.34 -16.57 20.33
C ALA A 156 -4.82 -16.55 20.53
N ASP A 157 -4.24 -17.61 21.08
CA ASP A 157 -2.81 -17.71 21.37
C ASP A 157 -2.00 -17.86 20.09
N GLU A 158 -2.50 -18.62 19.12
CA GLU A 158 -1.87 -18.74 17.80
C GLU A 158 -1.89 -17.39 17.05
N ARG A 159 -3.01 -16.67 17.07
CA ARG A 159 -3.08 -15.31 16.51
C ARG A 159 -2.12 -14.36 17.21
N ALA A 160 -1.97 -14.48 18.52
CA ALA A 160 -1.01 -13.68 19.28
C ALA A 160 0.43 -14.01 18.88
N ARG A 161 0.76 -15.29 18.68
CA ARG A 161 2.06 -15.73 18.18
C ARG A 161 2.39 -15.10 16.83
N PHE A 162 1.47 -15.16 15.87
CA PHE A 162 1.69 -14.54 14.55
C PHE A 162 1.86 -13.02 14.64
N GLY A 163 1.08 -12.33 15.48
CA GLY A 163 1.25 -10.89 15.67
C GLY A 163 2.57 -10.52 16.37
N THR A 164 3.06 -11.35 17.29
CA THR A 164 4.41 -11.22 17.86
C THR A 164 5.48 -11.46 16.79
N GLY A 165 5.35 -12.52 15.99
CA GLY A 165 6.29 -12.81 14.90
C GLY A 165 6.38 -11.70 13.86
N LEU A 166 5.26 -11.06 13.52
CA LEU A 166 5.24 -9.86 12.67
C LEU A 166 5.97 -8.69 13.34
N SER A 167 5.79 -8.50 14.65
CA SER A 167 6.49 -7.44 15.39
C SER A 167 8.01 -7.67 15.39
N GLU A 168 8.43 -8.91 15.61
CA GLU A 168 9.84 -9.32 15.55
C GLU A 168 10.43 -9.16 14.15
N LEU A 169 9.66 -9.41 13.08
CA LEU A 169 10.10 -9.13 11.70
C LEU A 169 10.37 -7.63 11.49
N LEU A 170 9.50 -6.76 12.01
CA LEU A 170 9.69 -5.31 11.94
C LEU A 170 10.90 -4.86 12.77
N ASP A 171 11.12 -5.47 13.93
CA ASP A 171 12.29 -5.21 14.78
C ASP A 171 13.58 -5.65 14.09
N LEU A 172 13.59 -6.82 13.45
CA LEU A 172 14.70 -7.31 12.64
C LEU A 172 15.01 -6.32 11.51
N ALA A 173 14.00 -5.96 10.71
CA ALA A 173 14.15 -5.02 9.61
C ALA A 173 14.68 -3.65 10.09
N SER A 174 14.20 -3.17 11.24
CA SER A 174 14.69 -1.93 11.85
C SER A 174 16.16 -2.00 12.28
N ARG A 175 16.63 -3.15 12.78
CA ARG A 175 18.04 -3.34 13.21
C ARG A 175 19.01 -3.36 12.05
N THR A 176 18.56 -3.72 10.85
CA THR A 176 19.40 -3.63 9.64
C THR A 176 19.79 -2.20 9.30
N GLU A 177 19.03 -1.21 9.79
CA GLU A 177 19.10 0.21 9.42
C GLU A 177 18.95 0.49 7.91
N LEU A 178 18.73 -0.54 7.08
CA LEU A 178 18.58 -0.41 5.63
C LEU A 178 17.11 -0.30 5.25
N VAL A 179 16.28 -1.26 5.68
CA VAL A 179 14.86 -1.33 5.33
C VAL A 179 14.13 -0.11 5.86
N ASP A 180 13.45 0.60 4.96
CA ASP A 180 12.64 1.76 5.33
C ASP A 180 11.16 1.42 5.44
N GLU A 181 10.70 0.44 4.66
CA GLU A 181 9.29 0.06 4.67
C GLU A 181 9.11 -1.41 4.28
N ILE A 182 8.23 -2.09 5.00
CA ILE A 182 7.74 -3.42 4.64
C ILE A 182 6.28 -3.28 4.18
N LEU A 183 5.99 -3.79 3.00
CA LEU A 183 4.67 -3.75 2.38
C LEU A 183 4.09 -5.17 2.35
N LEU A 184 2.92 -5.35 2.97
CA LEU A 184 2.14 -6.59 2.89
C LEU A 184 0.90 -6.35 2.04
N LEU A 185 0.87 -6.94 0.86
CA LEU A 185 -0.22 -6.81 -0.10
C LEU A 185 -0.98 -8.12 -0.21
N VAL A 186 -2.26 -8.10 0.09
CA VAL A 186 -3.16 -9.26 -0.10
C VAL A 186 -4.21 -8.89 -1.13
N ARG A 187 -4.45 -9.78 -2.08
CA ARG A 187 -5.48 -9.65 -3.13
C ARG A 187 -6.37 -10.88 -3.10
N THR A 188 -7.65 -10.66 -3.28
CA THR A 188 -8.66 -11.70 -3.48
C THR A 188 -9.18 -11.56 -4.89
N VAL A 189 -8.80 -12.52 -5.73
CA VAL A 189 -9.07 -12.55 -7.15
C VAL A 189 -10.25 -13.50 -7.37
N PRO A 190 -11.26 -13.11 -8.17
CA PRO A 190 -12.27 -14.05 -8.64
C PRO A 190 -11.57 -15.26 -9.26
N GLU A 191 -11.97 -16.46 -8.85
CA GLU A 191 -11.45 -17.68 -9.46
C GLU A 191 -12.08 -17.85 -10.84
N ASP A 192 -11.24 -18.00 -11.87
CA ASP A 192 -11.69 -18.25 -13.25
C ASP A 192 -11.83 -19.76 -13.54
N GLY A 193 -11.33 -20.61 -12.64
CA GLY A 193 -11.47 -22.06 -12.71
C GLY A 193 -10.39 -22.74 -13.53
N ALA A 194 -9.49 -21.99 -14.19
CA ALA A 194 -8.52 -22.52 -15.14
C ALA A 194 -7.57 -23.54 -14.49
N GLU A 195 -7.04 -23.24 -13.30
CA GLU A 195 -6.18 -24.20 -12.56
C GLU A 195 -6.93 -25.50 -12.21
N ARG A 196 -8.22 -25.39 -11.89
CA ARG A 196 -9.06 -26.54 -11.52
C ARG A 196 -9.46 -27.36 -12.75
N ASP A 197 -9.76 -26.72 -13.87
CA ASP A 197 -9.99 -27.36 -15.17
C ASP A 197 -8.78 -28.17 -15.61
N GLN A 198 -7.59 -27.59 -15.49
CA GLN A 198 -6.34 -28.26 -15.80
C GLN A 198 -6.06 -29.42 -14.84
N TRP A 199 -6.29 -29.24 -13.54
CA TRP A 199 -6.13 -30.30 -12.56
C TRP A 199 -7.07 -31.47 -12.87
N LEU A 200 -8.34 -31.18 -13.17
CA LEU A 200 -9.32 -32.20 -13.54
C LEU A 200 -8.93 -32.89 -14.83
N THR A 201 -8.51 -32.15 -15.87
CA THR A 201 -8.06 -32.76 -17.14
C THR A 201 -6.92 -33.74 -16.92
N ARG A 202 -5.94 -33.38 -16.06
CA ARG A 202 -4.79 -34.25 -15.72
C ARG A 202 -5.14 -35.46 -14.86
N HIS A 203 -6.08 -35.32 -13.93
CA HIS A 203 -6.41 -36.37 -12.95
C HIS A 203 -7.70 -37.14 -13.26
N ARG A 204 -8.39 -36.82 -14.35
CA ARG A 204 -9.62 -37.49 -14.77
C ARG A 204 -9.28 -38.83 -15.42
N SER A 205 -9.81 -39.91 -14.84
CA SER A 205 -9.71 -41.24 -15.44
C SER A 205 -10.55 -41.31 -16.74
N PRO A 206 -9.98 -41.80 -17.85
CA PRO A 206 -10.73 -41.99 -19.09
C PRO A 206 -11.80 -43.09 -19.00
N VAL A 207 -11.71 -43.98 -17.99
CA VAL A 207 -12.64 -45.11 -17.78
C VAL A 207 -13.64 -44.82 -16.64
N GLY A 208 -13.71 -43.59 -16.15
CA GLY A 208 -14.59 -43.21 -15.04
C GLY A 208 -16.08 -43.24 -15.42
N PRO A 209 -17.01 -43.54 -14.49
CA PRO A 209 -18.45 -43.52 -14.74
C PRO A 209 -18.93 -42.15 -15.24
N THR A 210 -19.75 -42.14 -16.30
CA THR A 210 -20.23 -40.90 -16.94
C THR A 210 -20.97 -39.98 -15.98
N VAL A 211 -21.83 -40.53 -15.11
CA VAL A 211 -22.61 -39.75 -14.13
C VAL A 211 -21.69 -39.00 -13.16
N ALA A 212 -20.61 -39.63 -12.69
CA ALA A 212 -19.65 -38.98 -11.80
C ALA A 212 -18.90 -37.83 -12.49
N ARG A 213 -18.67 -37.93 -13.81
CA ARG A 213 -18.04 -36.85 -14.60
C ARG A 213 -18.99 -35.65 -14.71
N VAL A 214 -20.26 -35.90 -15.07
CA VAL A 214 -21.28 -34.84 -15.17
C VAL A 214 -21.46 -34.13 -13.83
N VAL A 215 -21.58 -34.88 -12.73
CA VAL A 215 -21.72 -34.28 -11.38
C VAL A 215 -20.49 -33.44 -11.01
N ASN A 216 -19.28 -33.91 -11.32
CA ASN A 216 -18.06 -33.11 -11.07
C ASN A 216 -17.98 -31.85 -11.94
N ASP A 217 -18.41 -31.93 -13.21
CA ASP A 217 -18.44 -30.79 -14.13
C ASP A 217 -19.47 -29.74 -13.67
N GLU A 218 -20.66 -30.18 -13.25
CA GLU A 218 -21.70 -29.31 -12.69
C GLU A 218 -21.28 -28.67 -11.36
N LEU A 219 -20.71 -29.46 -10.44
CA LEU A 219 -20.17 -28.96 -9.18
C LEU A 219 -19.07 -27.94 -9.42
N GLN A 220 -18.18 -28.19 -10.38
CA GLN A 220 -17.14 -27.24 -10.73
C GLN A 220 -17.73 -25.93 -11.25
N ALA A 221 -18.63 -25.99 -12.24
CA ALA A 221 -19.26 -24.80 -12.79
C ALA A 221 -19.98 -23.98 -11.70
N ALA A 222 -20.66 -24.64 -10.77
CA ALA A 222 -21.33 -24.00 -9.65
C ALA A 222 -20.36 -23.38 -8.63
N LEU A 223 -19.26 -24.07 -8.30
CA LEU A 223 -18.30 -23.63 -7.27
C LEU A 223 -17.35 -22.53 -7.77
N THR A 224 -16.96 -22.55 -9.05
CA THR A 224 -16.03 -21.57 -9.62
C THR A 224 -16.61 -20.15 -9.53
N GLY A 225 -17.90 -19.97 -9.84
CA GLY A 225 -18.53 -18.64 -9.85
C GLY A 225 -18.56 -17.90 -8.50
N GLY A 226 -18.41 -18.62 -7.39
CA GLY A 226 -18.32 -18.06 -6.03
C GLY A 226 -16.95 -18.23 -5.35
N SER A 227 -16.00 -18.89 -6.01
CA SER A 227 -14.68 -19.15 -5.45
C SER A 227 -13.80 -17.92 -5.55
N VAL A 228 -12.98 -17.73 -4.51
CA VAL A 228 -12.09 -16.57 -4.38
C VAL A 228 -10.71 -17.09 -4.05
N ARG A 229 -9.74 -16.75 -4.89
CA ARG A 229 -8.33 -17.06 -4.67
C ARG A 229 -7.65 -15.92 -3.94
N THR A 230 -6.80 -16.24 -2.98
CA THR A 230 -6.00 -15.23 -2.27
C THR A 230 -4.56 -15.27 -2.75
N GLU A 231 -4.05 -14.12 -3.18
CA GLU A 231 -2.64 -13.89 -3.45
C GLU A 231 -2.08 -12.97 -2.38
N ALA A 232 -0.90 -13.27 -1.85
CA ALA A 232 -0.24 -12.42 -0.87
C ALA A 232 1.21 -12.17 -1.30
N PHE A 233 1.66 -10.92 -1.13
CA PHE A 233 2.98 -10.47 -1.47
C PHE A 233 3.60 -9.71 -0.29
N LEU A 234 4.89 -9.90 -0.08
CA LEU A 234 5.71 -9.09 0.81
C LEU A 234 6.76 -8.37 -0.01
N THR A 235 6.83 -7.04 0.11
CA THR A 235 7.88 -6.24 -0.52
C THR A 235 8.73 -5.55 0.53
N LEU A 236 10.04 -5.73 0.44
CA LEU A 236 11.02 -4.96 1.20
C LEU A 236 11.41 -3.72 0.39
N VAL A 237 11.34 -2.53 0.98
CA VAL A 237 11.70 -1.27 0.33
C VAL A 237 12.89 -0.63 1.05
N VAL A 238 13.94 -0.34 0.30
CA VAL A 238 15.20 0.24 0.78
C VAL A 238 15.51 1.52 -0.01
N PRO A 239 15.75 2.66 0.65
CA PRO A 239 16.12 3.90 -0.03
C PRO A 239 17.56 3.83 -0.55
N GLU A 240 17.80 4.42 -1.71
CA GLU A 240 19.12 4.50 -2.35
C GLU A 240 20.18 5.12 -1.42
N SER A 241 19.78 6.11 -0.61
CA SER A 241 20.69 6.79 0.33
C SER A 241 21.29 5.86 1.40
N ARG A 242 20.58 4.80 1.78
CA ARG A 242 21.06 3.81 2.76
C ARG A 242 21.76 2.65 2.06
N LEU A 243 21.21 2.20 0.94
CA LEU A 243 21.75 1.08 0.18
C LEU A 243 23.10 1.38 -0.47
N GLY A 244 23.30 2.61 -0.96
CA GLY A 244 24.46 2.98 -1.78
C GLY A 244 25.81 2.79 -1.08
N LYS A 245 25.91 2.97 0.25
CA LYS A 245 27.15 2.75 1.00
C LYS A 245 27.48 1.25 1.09
N ALA A 246 26.54 0.44 1.56
CA ALA A 246 26.70 -1.01 1.66
C ALA A 246 26.96 -1.64 0.28
N ALA A 247 26.29 -1.13 -0.76
CA ALA A 247 26.47 -1.62 -2.12
C ALA A 247 27.90 -1.40 -2.65
N LYS A 248 28.59 -0.30 -2.28
CA LYS A 248 29.99 -0.05 -2.68
C LYS A 248 30.93 -1.11 -2.11
N GLU A 249 30.70 -1.54 -0.88
CA GLU A 249 31.48 -2.61 -0.23
C GLU A 249 31.21 -3.98 -0.88
N ALA A 250 30.00 -4.17 -1.44
CA ALA A 250 29.58 -5.38 -2.16
C ALA A 250 29.88 -5.39 -3.68
N GLY A 251 30.78 -4.51 -4.14
CA GLY A 251 31.23 -4.43 -5.56
C GLY A 251 30.58 -3.31 -6.39
N GLY A 252 29.67 -2.53 -5.82
CA GLY A 252 29.03 -1.39 -6.48
C GLY A 252 28.01 -1.75 -7.55
N GLY A 253 27.50 -0.74 -8.26
CA GLY A 253 26.53 -0.93 -9.35
C GLY A 253 25.21 -1.58 -8.93
N VAL A 254 24.50 -2.13 -9.91
CA VAL A 254 23.22 -2.86 -9.69
C VAL A 254 23.47 -4.16 -8.94
N GLU A 255 24.53 -4.89 -9.30
CA GLU A 255 24.83 -6.19 -8.72
C GLU A 255 25.20 -6.10 -7.23
N GLY A 256 26.00 -5.10 -6.82
CA GLY A 256 26.31 -4.86 -5.41
C GLY A 256 25.08 -4.49 -4.59
N ARG A 257 24.14 -3.71 -5.16
CA ARG A 257 22.84 -3.42 -4.53
C ARG A 257 22.00 -4.67 -4.38
N ALA A 258 21.94 -5.51 -5.41
CA ALA A 258 21.24 -6.78 -5.38
C ALA A 258 21.81 -7.74 -4.32
N ARG A 259 23.14 -7.84 -4.18
CA ARG A 259 23.79 -8.65 -3.13
C ARG A 259 23.39 -8.22 -1.71
N VAL A 260 23.34 -6.91 -1.46
CA VAL A 260 22.89 -6.39 -0.15
C VAL A 260 21.42 -6.73 0.08
N LEU A 261 20.56 -6.57 -0.93
CA LEU A 261 19.15 -6.97 -0.84
C LEU A 261 18.99 -8.48 -0.59
N TYR A 262 19.84 -9.32 -1.18
CA TYR A 262 19.82 -10.76 -0.95
C TYR A 262 20.16 -11.15 0.50
N SER A 263 21.07 -10.41 1.14
CA SER A 263 21.32 -10.58 2.59
C SER A 263 20.06 -10.30 3.41
N LEU A 264 19.38 -9.18 3.11
CA LEU A 264 18.12 -8.82 3.78
C LEU A 264 17.01 -9.85 3.52
N MET A 265 16.95 -10.39 2.30
CA MET A 265 16.00 -11.46 1.95
C MET A 265 16.23 -12.72 2.77
N GLY A 266 17.49 -13.15 2.95
CA GLY A 266 17.83 -14.33 3.74
C GLY A 266 17.44 -14.17 5.22
N GLU A 267 17.70 -13.01 5.80
CA GLU A 267 17.27 -12.68 7.17
C GLU A 267 15.74 -12.68 7.32
N CYS A 268 15.03 -12.08 6.35
CA CYS A 268 13.58 -12.03 6.36
C CYS A 268 12.93 -13.40 6.12
N ASP A 269 13.48 -14.23 5.24
CA ASP A 269 12.90 -15.54 4.89
C ASP A 269 12.79 -16.46 6.11
N ALA A 270 13.84 -16.52 6.93
CA ALA A 270 13.85 -17.30 8.16
C ALA A 270 12.75 -16.83 9.15
N GLN A 271 12.61 -15.51 9.32
CA GLN A 271 11.62 -14.94 10.23
C GLN A 271 10.18 -15.12 9.70
N LEU A 272 10.00 -15.01 8.38
CA LEU A 272 8.70 -15.20 7.73
C LEU A 272 8.20 -16.65 7.89
N ARG A 273 9.06 -17.63 7.68
CA ARG A 273 8.70 -19.05 7.84
C ARG A 273 8.55 -19.45 9.30
N GLY A 274 9.37 -18.91 10.18
CA GLY A 274 9.37 -19.18 11.61
C GLY A 274 8.20 -18.53 12.35
N ALA A 275 8.43 -17.33 12.90
CA ALA A 275 7.50 -16.72 13.85
C ALA A 275 6.23 -16.15 13.19
N VAL A 276 6.32 -15.69 11.94
CA VAL A 276 5.16 -15.19 11.18
C VAL A 276 4.28 -16.34 10.67
N GLY A 277 4.83 -17.54 10.50
CA GLY A 277 4.07 -18.75 10.13
C GLY A 277 3.78 -18.90 8.63
N MET A 278 4.57 -18.27 7.76
CA MET A 278 4.43 -18.44 6.31
C MET A 278 4.84 -19.85 5.90
N THR A 279 3.93 -20.58 5.28
CA THR A 279 4.17 -21.93 4.74
C THR A 279 4.93 -21.92 3.42
N GLY A 280 4.83 -20.83 2.66
CA GLY A 280 5.55 -20.62 1.41
C GLY A 280 6.08 -19.19 1.33
N VAL A 281 7.33 -19.05 0.92
CA VAL A 281 7.97 -17.77 0.61
C VAL A 281 8.79 -17.98 -0.65
N GLU A 282 8.45 -17.28 -1.72
CA GLU A 282 9.13 -17.36 -3.00
C GLU A 282 9.45 -15.95 -3.48
N TRP A 283 10.74 -15.61 -3.51
CA TRP A 283 11.22 -14.33 -4.04
C TRP A 283 11.09 -14.32 -5.56
N LEU A 284 10.33 -13.37 -6.09
CA LEU A 284 9.87 -13.41 -7.48
C LEU A 284 11.01 -13.14 -8.46
N THR A 285 11.06 -13.93 -9.53
CA THR A 285 11.87 -13.65 -10.71
C THR A 285 11.23 -12.55 -11.56
N SER A 286 11.99 -12.01 -12.53
CA SER A 286 11.49 -10.95 -13.41
C SER A 286 10.20 -11.34 -14.17
N PRO A 287 10.09 -12.53 -14.80
CA PRO A 287 8.84 -12.98 -15.42
C PRO A 287 7.68 -13.16 -14.44
N GLN A 288 7.92 -13.73 -13.26
CA GLN A 288 6.87 -13.92 -12.25
C GLN A 288 6.34 -12.57 -11.72
N LEU A 289 7.24 -11.60 -11.52
CA LEU A 289 6.88 -10.25 -11.09
C LEU A 289 6.12 -9.50 -12.19
N ALA A 290 6.50 -9.67 -13.46
CA ALA A 290 5.76 -9.14 -14.61
C ALA A 290 4.33 -9.70 -14.68
N ALA A 291 4.15 -11.01 -14.49
CA ALA A 291 2.84 -11.64 -14.43
C ALA A 291 1.99 -11.13 -13.24
N ALA A 292 2.60 -10.94 -12.06
CA ALA A 292 1.93 -10.35 -10.89
C ALA A 292 1.54 -8.87 -11.09
N CYS A 293 2.29 -8.14 -11.92
CA CYS A 293 1.96 -6.78 -12.37
C CYS A 293 0.78 -6.80 -13.36
N ARG A 294 0.84 -7.68 -14.38
CA ARG A 294 -0.20 -7.81 -15.41
C ARG A 294 -1.55 -8.19 -14.81
N THR A 295 -1.60 -9.23 -13.98
CA THR A 295 -2.82 -9.62 -13.25
C THR A 295 -3.27 -8.57 -12.23
N GLY A 296 -2.35 -7.68 -11.81
CA GLY A 296 -2.64 -6.48 -11.05
C GLY A 296 -3.50 -5.48 -11.83
N PHE A 297 -3.17 -5.20 -13.09
CA PHE A 297 -3.97 -4.36 -13.99
C PHE A 297 -5.19 -5.10 -14.57
N ALA A 298 -4.99 -6.27 -15.16
CA ALA A 298 -6.02 -7.07 -15.79
C ALA A 298 -6.21 -8.40 -15.05
N PRO A 299 -7.06 -8.47 -14.00
CA PRO A 299 -7.35 -9.71 -13.27
C PRO A 299 -7.74 -10.88 -14.19
N GLY A 300 -8.44 -10.61 -15.28
CA GLY A 300 -8.93 -11.63 -16.22
C GLY A 300 -7.86 -12.29 -17.09
N ASP A 301 -6.63 -11.76 -17.13
CA ASP A 301 -5.55 -12.35 -17.94
C ASP A 301 -4.91 -13.57 -17.28
N ARG A 302 -5.26 -13.85 -16.01
CA ARG A 302 -4.69 -14.95 -15.24
C ARG A 302 -4.90 -16.31 -15.91
N ALA A 303 -6.13 -16.66 -16.28
CA ALA A 303 -6.44 -17.93 -16.96
C ALA A 303 -5.47 -18.19 -18.13
N GLY A 304 -5.31 -17.21 -19.02
CA GLY A 304 -4.45 -17.34 -20.19
C GLY A 304 -2.97 -17.53 -19.84
N ILE A 305 -2.47 -16.85 -18.80
CA ILE A 305 -1.09 -17.03 -18.31
C ILE A 305 -0.90 -18.45 -17.74
N ILE A 306 -1.87 -18.97 -16.99
CA ILE A 306 -1.81 -20.32 -16.41
C ILE A 306 -1.92 -21.40 -17.50
N ASP A 307 -2.74 -21.19 -18.52
CA ASP A 307 -2.83 -22.07 -19.69
C ASP A 307 -1.49 -22.11 -20.44
N ALA A 308 -0.86 -20.96 -20.66
CA ALA A 308 0.44 -20.87 -21.32
C ALA A 308 1.56 -21.55 -20.51
N LEU A 309 1.62 -21.31 -19.19
CA LEU A 309 2.57 -21.97 -18.28
C LEU A 309 2.42 -23.49 -18.31
N THR A 310 1.19 -23.99 -18.33
CA THR A 310 0.93 -25.43 -18.39
C THR A 310 1.30 -26.01 -19.75
N ALA A 311 0.91 -25.36 -20.85
CA ALA A 311 1.27 -25.80 -22.20
C ALA A 311 2.79 -25.84 -22.41
N HIS A 312 3.53 -24.89 -21.81
CA HIS A 312 5.00 -24.87 -21.85
C HIS A 312 5.65 -26.10 -21.20
N THR A 313 4.99 -26.75 -20.23
CA THR A 313 5.52 -27.99 -19.63
C THR A 313 5.59 -29.16 -20.61
N THR A 314 4.74 -29.14 -21.65
CA THR A 314 4.68 -30.18 -22.70
C THR A 314 5.31 -29.72 -24.02
N ASP A 315 5.26 -28.43 -24.31
CA ASP A 315 5.81 -27.83 -25.51
C ASP A 315 6.67 -26.58 -25.15
N PRO A 316 8.00 -26.73 -25.10
CA PRO A 316 8.91 -25.62 -24.79
C PRO A 316 8.84 -24.44 -25.76
N ALA A 317 8.22 -24.59 -26.94
CA ALA A 317 8.04 -23.50 -27.89
C ALA A 317 6.94 -22.51 -27.49
N VAL A 318 6.04 -22.89 -26.57
CA VAL A 318 5.00 -22.00 -26.05
C VAL A 318 5.64 -20.95 -25.16
N ASN A 319 5.46 -19.67 -25.50
CA ASN A 319 5.89 -18.59 -24.61
C ASN A 319 4.91 -18.45 -23.44
N ALA A 320 5.37 -18.80 -22.23
CA ALA A 320 4.60 -18.67 -21.00
C ALA A 320 4.90 -17.38 -20.22
N ASP A 321 5.95 -16.66 -20.61
CA ASP A 321 6.38 -15.46 -19.91
C ASP A 321 5.58 -14.24 -20.34
N VAL A 322 5.32 -13.35 -19.37
CA VAL A 322 4.75 -12.04 -19.64
C VAL A 322 5.90 -11.04 -19.83
N PRO A 323 6.12 -10.48 -21.03
CA PRO A 323 7.14 -9.48 -21.25
C PRO A 323 6.86 -8.20 -20.44
N TRP A 324 7.89 -7.54 -19.92
CA TRP A 324 7.74 -6.29 -19.17
C TRP A 324 7.10 -5.15 -19.97
N ALA A 325 7.37 -5.09 -21.28
CA ALA A 325 6.71 -4.15 -22.18
C ALA A 325 5.18 -4.37 -22.30
N MET A 326 4.68 -5.53 -21.87
CA MET A 326 3.26 -5.90 -21.87
C MET A 326 2.71 -6.14 -20.46
N ALA A 327 3.53 -5.96 -19.42
CA ALA A 327 3.12 -6.18 -18.02
C ALA A 327 2.19 -5.07 -17.51
N GLY A 328 2.26 -3.87 -18.09
CA GLY A 328 1.33 -2.77 -17.82
C GLY A 328 -0.03 -2.94 -18.49
N PRO A 329 -0.95 -1.98 -18.29
CA PRO A 329 -2.20 -1.94 -19.02
C PRO A 329 -1.95 -1.48 -20.47
N SER A 330 -2.79 -1.89 -21.41
CA SER A 330 -2.83 -1.32 -22.77
C SER A 330 -3.15 0.19 -22.76
N GLY A 331 -3.97 0.63 -21.80
CA GLY A 331 -4.25 2.03 -21.57
C GLY A 331 -4.81 2.27 -20.18
N ALA A 332 -4.49 3.44 -19.62
CA ALA A 332 -5.01 3.86 -18.33
C ALA A 332 -5.34 5.36 -18.30
N ASP A 333 -6.43 5.68 -17.62
CA ASP A 333 -6.92 7.06 -17.45
C ASP A 333 -7.34 7.26 -15.98
N PRO A 334 -6.63 8.11 -15.22
CA PRO A 334 -7.06 8.48 -13.89
C PRO A 334 -8.26 9.42 -13.98
N ALA A 335 -9.41 8.94 -13.55
CA ALA A 335 -10.56 9.79 -13.28
C ALA A 335 -10.52 10.31 -11.84
N ALA A 336 -11.28 11.37 -11.57
CA ALA A 336 -11.27 12.00 -10.25
C ALA A 336 -11.67 11.07 -9.09
N ARG A 337 -12.45 10.02 -9.36
CA ARG A 337 -13.02 9.12 -8.32
C ARG A 337 -12.81 7.64 -8.56
N HIS A 338 -12.19 7.27 -9.67
CA HIS A 338 -11.80 5.91 -9.98
C HIS A 338 -10.61 5.94 -10.92
N TYR A 339 -9.84 4.86 -10.96
CA TYR A 339 -8.78 4.65 -11.93
C TYR A 339 -9.28 3.68 -13.00
N SER A 340 -9.36 4.11 -14.25
CA SER A 340 -9.76 3.26 -15.38
C SER A 340 -8.51 2.69 -16.03
N HIS A 341 -8.43 1.38 -16.20
CA HIS A 341 -7.31 0.69 -16.83
C HIS A 341 -7.82 -0.57 -17.55
N ASP A 342 -7.35 -0.81 -18.77
CA ASP A 342 -7.83 -1.92 -19.63
C ASP A 342 -9.37 -2.06 -19.64
N ALA A 343 -9.90 -3.24 -19.30
CA ALA A 343 -11.32 -3.54 -19.19
C ALA A 343 -11.90 -3.27 -17.77
N TRP A 344 -11.15 -2.62 -16.89
CA TRP A 344 -11.40 -2.55 -15.45
C TRP A 344 -11.45 -1.12 -14.91
N ASN A 345 -12.15 -0.96 -13.79
CA ASN A 345 -12.19 0.26 -13.00
C ASN A 345 -11.84 -0.05 -11.54
N SER A 346 -10.98 0.76 -10.95
CA SER A 346 -10.56 0.62 -9.56
C SER A 346 -10.92 1.81 -8.70
N ILE A 347 -11.34 1.57 -7.46
CA ILE A 347 -11.57 2.60 -6.44
C ILE A 347 -10.80 2.23 -5.19
N SER A 348 -10.01 3.17 -4.71
CA SER A 348 -9.14 3.03 -3.56
C SER A 348 -9.56 3.93 -2.40
N ALA A 349 -9.44 3.41 -1.19
CA ALA A 349 -9.62 4.13 0.05
C ALA A 349 -8.45 3.84 1.00
N THR A 350 -7.91 4.89 1.61
CA THR A 350 -6.95 4.73 2.70
C THR A 350 -7.68 4.44 4.00
N ILE A 351 -7.04 3.66 4.84
CA ILE A 351 -7.53 3.20 6.13
C ILE A 351 -6.47 3.56 7.16
N LYS A 352 -6.87 4.39 8.11
CA LYS A 352 -6.04 4.67 9.27
C LYS A 352 -6.42 3.71 10.40
N LEU A 353 -5.41 3.05 10.98
CA LEU A 353 -5.63 2.15 12.11
C LEU A 353 -6.28 2.91 13.30
N PRO A 354 -7.20 2.28 14.04
CA PRO A 354 -8.10 2.95 14.97
C PRO A 354 -7.32 3.33 16.23
N VAL A 355 -7.61 4.46 16.88
CA VAL A 355 -6.83 4.89 18.06
C VAL A 355 -6.78 3.83 19.19
N LYS A 356 -7.82 2.99 19.28
CA LYS A 356 -7.97 1.90 20.25
C LYS A 356 -7.10 0.66 19.93
N GLY A 357 -6.41 0.65 18.80
CA GLY A 357 -5.70 -0.51 18.27
C GLY A 357 -6.57 -1.41 17.39
N ALA A 358 -5.96 -2.42 16.80
CA ALA A 358 -6.62 -3.41 15.95
C ALA A 358 -6.32 -4.83 16.42
N ALA A 359 -7.31 -5.72 16.33
CA ALA A 359 -7.11 -7.15 16.53
C ALA A 359 -6.54 -7.77 15.25
N MET A 360 -5.78 -8.86 15.40
CA MET A 360 -5.35 -9.66 14.26
C MET A 360 -6.58 -10.18 13.49
N GLY A 361 -6.61 -9.91 12.18
CA GLY A 361 -7.74 -10.27 11.31
C GLY A 361 -8.85 -9.23 11.20
N ALA A 362 -8.76 -8.08 11.89
CA ALA A 362 -9.79 -7.05 11.84
C ALA A 362 -10.11 -6.54 10.42
N LEU A 363 -9.13 -6.56 9.51
CA LEU A 363 -9.29 -6.12 8.12
C LEU A 363 -9.89 -7.20 7.18
N ALA A 364 -10.12 -8.43 7.66
CA ALA A 364 -10.63 -9.52 6.83
C ALA A 364 -11.92 -9.19 6.03
N PRO A 365 -12.92 -8.46 6.58
CA PRO A 365 -14.13 -8.12 5.82
C PRO A 365 -13.90 -7.30 4.54
N ILE A 366 -12.74 -6.66 4.42
CA ILE A 366 -12.36 -5.83 3.27
C ILE A 366 -11.94 -6.71 2.08
N LEU A 367 -11.41 -7.89 2.38
CA LEU A 367 -11.00 -8.88 1.40
C LEU A 367 -12.15 -9.77 0.93
N THR A 368 -13.36 -9.62 1.46
CA THR A 368 -14.52 -10.42 1.02
C THR A 368 -15.19 -9.73 -0.17
N PRO A 369 -15.18 -10.34 -1.38
CA PRO A 369 -15.95 -9.84 -2.52
C PRO A 369 -17.45 -9.88 -2.24
N THR A 370 -18.20 -8.98 -2.85
CA THR A 370 -19.66 -8.90 -2.74
C THR A 370 -20.40 -9.48 -3.94
N GLU A 371 -19.79 -9.45 -5.13
CA GLU A 371 -20.31 -10.06 -6.36
C GLU A 371 -19.22 -10.82 -7.12
N PRO A 372 -19.60 -11.76 -8.00
CA PRO A 372 -18.66 -12.41 -8.92
C PRO A 372 -17.92 -11.39 -9.80
N GLY A 373 -16.65 -11.67 -10.11
CA GLY A 373 -15.81 -10.79 -10.93
C GLY A 373 -15.24 -9.57 -10.19
N GLU A 374 -15.56 -9.39 -8.91
CA GLU A 374 -15.01 -8.33 -8.07
C GLU A 374 -13.69 -8.75 -7.42
N ARG A 375 -12.62 -7.99 -7.65
CA ARG A 375 -11.35 -8.17 -6.94
C ARG A 375 -11.24 -7.20 -5.77
N ARG A 376 -10.89 -7.70 -4.58
CA ARG A 376 -10.48 -6.84 -3.44
C ARG A 376 -8.99 -6.95 -3.22
N SER A 377 -8.34 -5.84 -2.92
CA SER A 377 -6.97 -5.84 -2.43
C SER A 377 -6.80 -4.93 -1.23
N VAL A 378 -5.88 -5.30 -0.35
CA VAL A 378 -5.48 -4.52 0.81
C VAL A 378 -3.97 -4.56 0.90
N LEU A 379 -3.36 -3.38 0.84
CA LEU A 379 -1.99 -3.16 1.28
C LEU A 379 -2.01 -2.73 2.75
N VAL A 380 -1.18 -3.35 3.57
CA VAL A 380 -0.77 -2.81 4.86
C VAL A 380 0.71 -2.49 4.77
N ALA A 381 1.03 -1.21 4.91
CA ALA A 381 2.38 -0.71 4.84
C ALA A 381 2.91 -0.42 6.24
N PHE A 382 4.15 -0.81 6.50
CA PHE A 382 4.85 -0.59 7.76
C PHE A 382 6.10 0.26 7.54
N PRO A 383 5.97 1.59 7.45
CA PRO A 383 7.11 2.49 7.46
C PRO A 383 7.87 2.36 8.79
N ILE A 384 9.16 2.09 8.71
CA ILE A 384 10.09 1.92 9.83
C ILE A 384 10.81 3.25 10.05
N ILE A 385 10.67 3.81 11.25
CA ILE A 385 11.39 5.02 11.63
C ILE A 385 12.79 4.63 12.09
N SER A 386 13.82 5.27 11.54
CA SER A 386 15.21 5.02 11.96
C SER A 386 15.39 5.25 13.46
N ALA A 387 16.29 4.50 14.12
CA ALA A 387 16.52 4.60 15.55
C ALA A 387 16.76 6.05 16.01
N SER A 388 17.65 6.77 15.34
CA SER A 388 17.92 8.19 15.64
C SER A 388 16.73 9.15 15.47
N ALA A 389 15.78 8.83 14.58
CA ALA A 389 14.56 9.61 14.41
C ALA A 389 13.49 9.19 15.43
N ALA A 390 13.45 7.91 15.79
CA ALA A 390 12.57 7.36 16.81
C ALA A 390 12.94 7.91 18.20
N ASP A 391 14.23 7.95 18.55
CA ASP A 391 14.73 8.50 19.82
C ASP A 391 14.38 9.98 19.95
N ARG A 392 14.67 10.78 18.90
CA ARG A 392 14.29 12.21 18.86
C ARG A 392 12.79 12.41 18.98
N GLN A 393 12.01 11.56 18.32
CA GLN A 393 10.55 11.63 18.41
C GLN A 393 10.06 11.25 19.80
N SER A 394 10.61 10.20 20.41
CA SER A 394 10.25 9.74 21.76
C SER A 394 10.55 10.85 22.76
N ALA A 395 11.78 11.37 22.78
CA ALA A 395 12.22 12.44 23.67
C ALA A 395 11.37 13.71 23.54
N SER A 396 11.03 14.12 22.32
CA SER A 396 10.14 15.27 22.10
C SER A 396 8.72 15.03 22.61
N SER A 397 8.20 13.81 22.44
CA SER A 397 6.84 13.45 22.87
C SER A 397 6.73 13.27 24.39
N GLU A 398 7.76 12.71 25.01
CA GLU A 398 7.89 12.59 26.46
C GLU A 398 7.96 13.98 27.10
N TRP A 399 8.85 14.85 26.58
CA TRP A 399 8.97 16.21 27.07
C TRP A 399 7.66 17.01 26.98
N ALA A 400 6.92 16.86 25.87
CA ALA A 400 5.60 17.47 25.72
C ALA A 400 4.56 16.90 26.69
N ALA A 401 4.60 15.59 26.96
CA ALA A 401 3.71 14.94 27.93
C ALA A 401 4.01 15.41 29.36
N ASP A 402 5.27 15.45 29.76
CA ASP A 402 5.72 15.87 31.09
C ASP A 402 5.48 17.37 31.33
N MET A 403 5.73 18.21 30.33
CA MET A 403 5.37 19.64 30.39
C MET A 403 3.85 19.82 30.53
N GLY A 404 3.06 19.06 29.78
CA GLY A 404 1.60 19.10 29.85
C GLY A 404 1.05 18.61 31.20
N GLU A 405 1.66 17.58 31.79
CA GLU A 405 1.32 17.07 33.11
C GLU A 405 1.73 18.07 34.20
N GLY A 406 2.98 18.58 34.16
CA GLY A 406 3.49 19.58 35.10
C GLY A 406 2.68 20.88 35.12
N LEU A 407 2.25 21.38 33.96
CA LEU A 407 1.37 22.55 33.86
C LEU A 407 -0.01 22.29 34.49
N ARG A 408 -0.60 21.11 34.26
CA ARG A 408 -1.91 20.75 34.83
C ARG A 408 -1.85 20.54 36.34
N THR A 409 -0.79 19.91 36.83
CA THR A 409 -0.53 19.73 38.26
C THR A 409 -0.35 21.08 38.95
N LYS A 410 0.43 22.01 38.36
CA LYS A 410 0.54 23.39 38.85
C LYS A 410 -0.78 24.15 38.83
N ALA A 411 -1.62 23.92 37.80
CA ALA A 411 -2.95 24.51 37.70
C ALA A 411 -4.03 23.84 38.58
N LYS A 412 -3.69 22.79 39.36
CA LYS A 412 -4.62 21.98 40.17
C LYS A 412 -5.82 21.43 39.38
N VAL A 413 -5.67 21.22 38.06
CA VAL A 413 -6.74 20.70 37.20
C VAL A 413 -6.65 19.18 37.16
N LYS A 414 -7.74 18.50 37.56
CA LYS A 414 -7.79 17.03 37.52
C LYS A 414 -7.64 16.54 36.07
N PRO A 415 -6.66 15.66 35.78
CA PRO A 415 -6.45 15.15 34.44
C PRO A 415 -7.66 14.30 34.01
N ARG A 416 -8.15 14.51 32.79
CA ARG A 416 -9.19 13.67 32.17
C ARG A 416 -8.60 12.29 31.89
N THR A 417 -9.38 11.22 32.05
CA THR A 417 -8.95 9.83 31.79
C THR A 417 -8.24 9.66 30.44
N ARG A 418 -8.78 10.27 29.39
CA ARG A 418 -8.18 10.26 28.04
C ARG A 418 -6.73 10.80 28.01
N ALA A 419 -6.42 11.82 28.81
CA ALA A 419 -5.07 12.40 28.86
C ALA A 419 -4.11 11.50 29.64
N VAL A 420 -4.59 10.80 30.67
CA VAL A 420 -3.82 9.81 31.44
C VAL A 420 -3.48 8.62 30.55
N ASP A 421 -4.45 8.07 29.83
CA ASP A 421 -4.24 6.96 28.90
C ASP A 421 -3.24 7.32 27.78
N GLU A 422 -3.27 8.57 27.33
CA GLU A 422 -2.36 9.09 26.31
C GLU A 422 -0.92 9.19 26.82
N ALA A 423 -0.71 9.72 28.03
CA ALA A 423 0.61 9.76 28.66
C ALA A 423 1.14 8.35 28.95
N ALA A 424 0.29 7.44 29.46
CA ALA A 424 0.66 6.04 29.70
C ALA A 424 1.08 5.32 28.40
N LYS A 425 0.43 5.63 27.28
CA LYS A 425 0.79 5.11 25.95
C LYS A 425 2.14 5.64 25.47
N VAL A 426 2.42 6.93 25.64
CA VAL A 426 3.74 7.52 25.30
C VAL A 426 4.85 6.83 26.11
N ARG A 427 4.68 6.72 27.43
CA ARG A 427 5.63 5.99 28.30
C ARG A 427 5.72 4.49 27.99
N GLY A 428 4.66 3.89 27.47
CA GLY A 428 4.65 2.50 27.00
C GLY A 428 5.48 2.31 25.73
N LEU A 429 5.34 3.22 24.76
CA LEU A 429 6.13 3.24 23.53
C LEU A 429 7.62 3.45 23.84
N ASP A 430 7.94 4.40 24.72
CA ASP A 430 9.32 4.67 25.10
C ASP A 430 10.01 3.45 25.74
N ARG A 431 9.32 2.77 26.67
CA ARG A 431 9.82 1.51 27.26
C ARG A 431 10.04 0.40 26.22
N LYS A 432 9.23 0.35 25.16
CA LYS A 432 9.41 -0.64 24.08
C LYS A 432 10.58 -0.27 23.18
N LEU A 433 10.73 1.01 22.85
CA LEU A 433 11.88 1.52 22.11
C LEU A 433 13.20 1.24 22.87
N ALA A 434 13.23 1.49 24.17
CA ALA A 434 14.38 1.18 25.02
C ALA A 434 14.70 -0.33 25.08
N ARG A 435 13.75 -1.21 24.78
CA ARG A 435 13.94 -2.68 24.66
C ARG A 435 14.34 -3.13 23.25
N GLY A 436 14.52 -2.19 22.33
CA GLY A 436 14.90 -2.46 20.94
C GLY A 436 13.73 -2.77 20.01
N SER A 437 12.48 -2.44 20.39
CA SER A 437 11.35 -2.52 19.47
C SER A 437 11.38 -1.38 18.46
N SER A 438 10.97 -1.68 17.24
CA SER A 438 10.85 -0.75 16.13
C SER A 438 9.68 0.22 16.32
N LEU A 439 9.86 1.47 15.88
CA LEU A 439 8.78 2.44 15.81
C LEU A 439 8.22 2.48 14.39
N THR A 440 6.99 2.02 14.21
CA THR A 440 6.30 2.04 12.91
C THR A 440 5.09 2.99 12.88
N ARG A 441 4.73 3.42 11.66
CA ARG A 441 3.52 4.20 11.38
C ARG A 441 2.64 3.51 10.35
N PRO A 442 2.04 2.37 10.71
CA PRO A 442 1.30 1.59 9.76
C PRO A 442 0.08 2.32 9.21
N TYR A 443 -0.12 2.18 7.91
CA TYR A 443 -1.31 2.61 7.20
C TYR A 443 -1.74 1.51 6.25
N ALA A 444 -3.01 1.50 5.87
CA ALA A 444 -3.50 0.54 4.90
C ALA A 444 -4.23 1.25 3.75
N VAL A 445 -4.18 0.65 2.57
CA VAL A 445 -4.90 1.11 1.39
C VAL A 445 -5.68 -0.08 0.86
N ALA A 446 -6.99 0.06 0.77
CA ALA A 446 -7.86 -0.95 0.20
C ALA A 446 -8.35 -0.50 -1.17
N THR A 447 -8.36 -1.43 -2.11
CA THR A 447 -8.83 -1.19 -3.48
C THR A 447 -9.83 -2.25 -3.88
N VAL A 448 -10.88 -1.81 -4.56
CA VAL A 448 -11.81 -2.68 -5.27
C VAL A 448 -11.62 -2.47 -6.76
N THR A 449 -11.48 -3.56 -7.52
CA THR A 449 -11.36 -3.54 -8.98
C THR A 449 -12.51 -4.35 -9.56
N VAL A 450 -13.25 -3.75 -10.50
CA VAL A 450 -14.41 -4.36 -11.14
C VAL A 450 -14.41 -4.14 -12.66
N PRO A 451 -15.07 -5.00 -13.44
CA PRO A 451 -15.19 -4.81 -14.88
C PRO A 451 -15.86 -3.47 -15.22
N LYS A 452 -15.52 -2.89 -16.36
CA LYS A 452 -16.15 -1.65 -16.87
C LYS A 452 -17.64 -1.80 -17.19
N THR A 453 -18.13 -3.04 -17.32
CA THR A 453 -19.55 -3.35 -17.54
C THR A 453 -20.43 -3.07 -16.31
N VAL A 454 -19.83 -2.90 -15.12
CA VAL A 454 -20.56 -2.61 -13.89
C VAL A 454 -20.23 -1.22 -13.34
N ARG A 455 -21.13 -0.70 -12.48
CA ARG A 455 -20.98 0.64 -11.91
C ARG A 455 -19.97 0.66 -10.75
N ALA A 456 -18.72 0.98 -11.04
CA ALA A 456 -17.63 1.03 -10.06
C ALA A 456 -17.96 1.85 -8.78
N ALA A 457 -18.69 2.97 -8.91
CA ALA A 457 -19.07 3.82 -7.77
C ALA A 457 -19.86 3.07 -6.68
N GLU A 458 -20.64 2.06 -7.06
CA GLU A 458 -21.38 1.20 -6.13
C GLU A 458 -20.45 0.31 -5.32
N PHE A 459 -19.51 -0.37 -5.99
CA PHE A 459 -18.49 -1.19 -5.37
C PHE A 459 -17.58 -0.38 -4.44
N GLY A 460 -17.29 0.87 -4.79
CA GLY A 460 -16.62 1.80 -3.88
C GLY A 460 -17.43 2.06 -2.59
N ARG A 461 -18.77 2.16 -2.65
CA ARG A 461 -19.60 2.29 -1.43
C ARG A 461 -19.59 1.00 -0.61
N ARG A 462 -19.61 -0.16 -1.28
CA ARG A 462 -19.49 -1.46 -0.62
C ARG A 462 -18.14 -1.62 0.06
N LEU A 463 -17.04 -1.15 -0.58
CA LEU A 463 -15.72 -1.06 0.06
C LEU A 463 -15.78 -0.24 1.34
N ASP A 464 -16.31 0.98 1.27
CA ASP A 464 -16.43 1.85 2.44
C ASP A 464 -17.25 1.18 3.56
N ALA A 465 -18.30 0.44 3.20
CA ALA A 465 -19.11 -0.32 4.16
C ALA A 465 -18.32 -1.48 4.80
N SER A 466 -17.53 -2.24 4.04
CA SER A 466 -16.65 -3.28 4.57
C SER A 466 -15.59 -2.72 5.51
N VAL A 467 -14.97 -1.58 5.16
CA VAL A 467 -14.00 -0.90 6.06
C VAL A 467 -14.67 -0.47 7.37
N ARG A 468 -15.89 0.06 7.31
CA ARG A 468 -16.65 0.44 8.50
C ARG A 468 -17.07 -0.76 9.35
N ARG A 469 -17.46 -1.86 8.72
CA ARG A 469 -17.79 -3.13 9.39
C ARG A 469 -16.59 -3.71 10.14
N ALA A 470 -15.40 -3.54 9.57
CA ALA A 470 -14.14 -3.87 10.22
C ALA A 470 -13.79 -2.95 11.41
N GLY A 471 -14.55 -1.88 11.66
CA GLY A 471 -14.34 -0.93 12.75
C GLY A 471 -13.41 0.24 12.41
N PHE A 472 -13.13 0.47 11.12
CA PHE A 472 -12.23 1.51 10.64
C PHE A 472 -12.97 2.62 9.89
N ALA A 473 -12.30 3.77 9.73
CA ALA A 473 -12.82 4.88 8.93
C ALA A 473 -12.13 4.89 7.56
N PRO A 474 -12.87 4.70 6.44
CA PRO A 474 -12.32 4.85 5.11
C PRO A 474 -12.20 6.34 4.75
N LEU A 475 -11.13 6.69 4.04
CA LEU A 475 -10.99 7.96 3.33
C LEU A 475 -10.69 7.67 1.86
N ARG A 476 -11.63 8.03 0.99
CA ARG A 476 -11.46 7.90 -0.47
C ARG A 476 -10.32 8.78 -0.95
N LEU A 477 -9.46 8.20 -1.77
CA LEU A 477 -8.31 8.87 -2.37
C LEU A 477 -8.71 9.53 -3.70
N ASP A 478 -9.74 10.38 -3.64
CA ASP A 478 -10.21 11.16 -4.80
C ASP A 478 -9.04 12.01 -5.35
N LEU A 479 -8.89 12.04 -6.69
CA LEU A 479 -7.81 12.66 -7.46
C LEU A 479 -6.43 11.99 -7.33
N SER A 480 -6.30 10.87 -6.61
CA SER A 480 -5.05 10.11 -6.47
C SER A 480 -5.29 8.60 -6.54
N GLN A 481 -6.26 8.20 -7.38
CA GLN A 481 -6.72 6.81 -7.50
C GLN A 481 -5.69 5.93 -8.22
N ASP A 482 -4.93 6.49 -9.13
CA ASP A 482 -3.79 5.85 -9.83
C ASP A 482 -2.67 5.47 -8.87
N VAL A 483 -2.20 6.39 -8.02
CA VAL A 483 -1.14 6.12 -7.04
C VAL A 483 -1.62 5.13 -5.99
N ALA A 484 -2.86 5.30 -5.52
CA ALA A 484 -3.49 4.40 -4.57
C ALA A 484 -3.64 2.99 -5.14
N PHE A 485 -4.06 2.88 -6.39
CA PHE A 485 -4.12 1.62 -7.11
C PHE A 485 -2.74 0.99 -7.21
N ALA A 486 -1.73 1.71 -7.72
CA ALA A 486 -0.36 1.21 -7.87
C ALA A 486 0.19 0.66 -6.53
N ALA A 487 0.05 1.42 -5.43
CA ALA A 487 0.48 0.98 -4.11
C ALA A 487 -0.25 -0.28 -3.63
N SER A 488 -1.58 -0.33 -3.78
CA SER A 488 -2.41 -1.38 -3.20
C SER A 488 -2.75 -2.54 -4.13
N THR A 489 -2.14 -2.58 -5.31
CA THR A 489 -2.44 -3.58 -6.32
C THR A 489 -1.20 -4.05 -7.06
N ILE A 490 -0.14 -3.27 -7.18
CA ILE A 490 1.03 -3.63 -7.99
C ILE A 490 2.23 -3.84 -7.04
N PRO A 491 2.87 -5.02 -7.01
CA PRO A 491 3.80 -5.37 -5.94
C PRO A 491 5.22 -4.89 -6.28
N LEU A 492 5.36 -3.60 -6.60
CA LEU A 492 6.60 -2.94 -7.07
C LEU A 492 7.17 -1.95 -6.06
N GLY A 493 6.77 -2.01 -4.79
CA GLY A 493 7.34 -1.17 -3.74
C GLY A 493 6.81 0.28 -3.71
N VAL A 494 5.66 0.56 -4.34
CA VAL A 494 5.05 1.90 -4.30
C VAL A 494 4.42 2.17 -2.95
N SER A 495 4.68 3.35 -2.39
CA SER A 495 4.20 3.78 -1.07
C SER A 495 3.61 5.18 -1.13
N LEU A 496 2.56 5.42 -0.34
CA LEU A 496 1.92 6.75 -0.23
C LEU A 496 2.69 7.72 0.69
N THR A 497 3.72 7.23 1.40
CA THR A 497 4.52 8.08 2.29
C THR A 497 5.65 8.80 1.57
N ARG A 498 5.93 8.41 0.32
CA ARG A 498 7.01 8.95 -0.50
C ARG A 498 6.43 9.84 -1.58
N THR A 499 6.93 11.06 -1.63
CA THR A 499 6.77 11.92 -2.80
C THR A 499 7.97 11.70 -3.71
N GLY A 500 7.73 11.48 -5.00
CA GLY A 500 8.81 11.59 -5.96
C GLY A 500 9.35 13.02 -5.96
N ASP A 501 10.67 13.16 -6.01
CA ASP A 501 11.28 14.44 -6.39
C ASP A 501 11.00 14.60 -7.89
N ALA A 502 9.81 15.11 -8.23
CA ALA A 502 9.46 15.53 -9.59
C ALA A 502 10.04 16.91 -9.89
#